data_AF-A0A7X5N4E8-F1
#
_entry.id   AF-A0A7X5N4E8-F1
#
_cell.length_a   1.000
_cell.length_b   1.000
_cell.length_c   1.000
_cell.angle_alpha   90.00
_cell.angle_beta   90.00
_cell.angle_gamma   90.00
#
_symmetry.space_group_name_H-M   'P 1'
#
loop_
_entity.id
_entity.type
_entity.pdbx_description
1 polymer ?
#
loop_
_entity_poly.entity_id
_entity_poly.type
_entity_poly.pdbx_seq_one_letter_code
_entity_poly.pdbx_strand_id
1 'polypeptide(L)' 'MKPTERRILLGRIVGAFGVKGELKLESWTEPRSAIFRYQPWIVRTPSGQ' A
#
# COMPACT_ATOMS: atom_id res chain seq x y z
N MET A 1 25.27 9.60 -7.04
CA MET A 1 23.97 10.12 -6.56
C MET A 1 22.95 9.00 -6.70
N LYS A 2 22.22 8.63 -5.63
CA LYS A 2 21.10 7.68 -5.78
C LYS A 2 20.02 8.38 -6.62
N PRO A 3 19.45 7.74 -7.66
CA PRO A 3 18.36 8.35 -8.38
C PRO A 3 17.22 8.61 -7.39
N THR A 4 16.64 9.81 -7.47
CA THR A 4 15.45 10.15 -6.68
C THR A 4 14.30 9.30 -7.19
N GLU A 5 14.03 8.17 -6.53
CA GLU A 5 12.87 7.34 -6.84
C GLU A 5 11.59 8.10 -6.48
N ARG A 6 10.85 8.52 -7.49
CA ARG A 6 9.52 9.07 -7.32
C ARG A 6 8.55 7.93 -7.01
N ARG A 7 7.92 7.96 -5.84
CA ARG A 7 6.90 7.00 -5.42
C ARG A 7 5.52 7.63 -5.46
N ILE A 8 4.52 6.82 -5.75
CA ILE A 8 3.11 7.22 -5.79
C ILE A 8 2.38 6.37 -4.75
N LEU A 9 1.53 7.00 -3.95
CA LEU A 9 0.66 6.25 -3.04
C LEU A 9 -0.45 5.58 -3.84
N LEU A 10 -0.59 4.27 -3.67
CA LEU A 10 -1.65 3.48 -4.30
C LEU A 10 -2.81 3.18 -3.34
N GLY A 11 -2.61 3.34 -2.04
CA GLY A 11 -3.63 3.03 -1.05
C GLY A 11 -3.13 3.15 0.39
N ARG A 12 -3.97 2.70 1.33
CA ARG A 12 -3.75 2.73 2.77
C ARG A 12 -4.25 1.45 3.43
N ILE A 13 -3.47 0.92 4.37
CA ILE A 13 -3.95 -0.10 5.31
C ILE A 13 -4.79 0.62 6.37
N VAL A 14 -6.07 0.27 6.47
CA VAL A 14 -7.01 0.94 7.39
C VAL A 14 -7.20 0.18 8.71
N GLY A 15 -6.73 -1.06 8.79
CA GLY A 15 -6.75 -1.84 10.02
C GLY A 15 -6.60 -3.34 9.77
N ALA A 16 -6.58 -4.09 10.87
CA ALA A 16 -6.64 -5.54 10.83
C ALA A 16 -8.03 -6.01 10.38
N PHE A 17 -8.07 -7.17 9.73
CA PHE A 17 -9.28 -7.89 9.37
C PHE A 17 -9.11 -9.36 9.79
N GLY A 18 -10.15 -9.96 10.37
CA GLY A 18 -10.09 -11.35 10.82
C GLY A 18 -9.07 -11.61 11.93
N VAL A 19 -8.65 -12.89 12.05
CA VAL A 19 -7.73 -13.38 13.10
C VAL A 19 -6.45 -14.00 12.55
N LYS A 20 -6.34 -14.10 11.22
CA LYS A 20 -5.22 -14.77 10.53
C LYS A 20 -4.23 -13.79 9.90
N GLY A 21 -4.18 -12.56 10.41
CA GLY A 21 -3.29 -11.52 9.89
C GLY A 21 -3.79 -10.88 8.58
N GLU A 22 -5.08 -10.95 8.29
CA GLU A 22 -5.65 -10.26 7.14
C GLU A 22 -5.73 -8.76 7.44
N LEU A 23 -5.72 -7.94 6.38
CA LEU A 23 -5.74 -6.48 6.50
C LEU A 23 -6.86 -5.91 5.65
N LYS A 24 -7.53 -4.89 6.18
CA LYS A 24 -8.45 -4.07 5.40
C LYS A 24 -7.65 -2.99 4.67
N LEU A 25 -7.80 -2.93 3.36
CA LEU A 25 -7.08 -2.03 2.47
C LEU A 25 -8.04 -1.06 1.79
N GLU A 26 -7.71 0.22 1.79
CA GLU A 26 -8.29 1.21 0.90
C GLU A 26 -7.37 1.37 -0.32
N SER A 27 -7.87 1.00 -1.50
CA SER A 27 -7.15 1.13 -2.77
C SER A 27 -7.62 2.37 -3.53
N TRP A 28 -6.67 3.11 -4.08
CA TRP A 28 -6.88 4.26 -4.96
C TRP A 28 -6.61 3.94 -6.44
N THR A 29 -6.38 2.67 -6.78
CA THR A 29 -6.29 2.24 -8.18
C THR A 29 -7.68 2.08 -8.80
N GLU A 30 -7.77 2.19 -10.13
CA GLU A 30 -8.98 1.85 -10.88
C GLU A 30 -8.64 0.79 -11.94
N PRO A 31 -9.21 -0.44 -11.85
CA PRO A 31 -10.13 -0.93 -10.81
C PRO A 31 -9.45 -1.08 -9.45
N ARG A 32 -10.22 -1.06 -8.36
CA ARG A 32 -9.70 -1.16 -6.97
C ARG A 32 -8.77 -2.36 -6.72
N SER A 33 -9.02 -3.49 -7.37
CA SER A 33 -8.22 -4.70 -7.25
C SER A 33 -6.86 -4.64 -7.97
N ALA A 34 -6.63 -3.64 -8.83
CA ALA A 34 -5.38 -3.51 -9.57
C ALA A 34 -4.16 -3.27 -8.66
N ILE A 35 -4.35 -2.77 -7.43
CA ILE A 35 -3.28 -2.62 -6.42
C ILE A 35 -2.49 -3.92 -6.17
N PHE A 36 -3.12 -5.09 -6.31
CA PHE A 36 -2.47 -6.39 -6.11
C PHE A 36 -1.49 -6.77 -7.22
N ARG A 37 -1.48 -6.06 -8.36
CA ARG A 37 -0.53 -6.29 -9.46
C ARG A 37 0.84 -5.66 -9.18
N TYR A 38 0.92 -4.68 -8.27
CA TYR A 38 2.16 -3.97 -7.96
C TYR A 38 2.90 -4.70 -6.84
N GLN A 39 4.08 -5.24 -7.11
CA GLN A 39 4.92 -5.89 -6.10
C GLN A 39 6.42 -5.54 -6.31
N PRO A 40 7.21 -5.46 -5.22
CA PRO A 40 6.79 -5.51 -3.82
C PRO A 40 6.10 -4.21 -3.37
N TRP A 41 5.27 -4.28 -2.33
CA TRP A 41 4.74 -3.08 -1.69
C TRP A 41 5.77 -2.45 -0.76
N ILE A 42 5.96 -1.15 -0.90
CA ILE A 42 6.70 -0.33 0.05
C ILE A 42 5.69 0.30 0.99
N VAL A 43 5.61 -0.23 2.21
CA VAL A 43 4.69 0.27 3.24
C VAL A 43 5.42 1.34 4.07
N ARG A 44 4.71 2.41 4.40
CA ARG A 44 5.18 3.46 5.30
C ARG A 44 4.21 3.66 6.45
N THR A 45 4.75 4.05 7.60
CA THR A 45 3.91 4.47 8.74
C THR A 45 3.23 5.81 8.42
N PRO A 46 2.20 6.21 9.18
CA PRO A 46 1.64 7.56 9.08
C PRO A 46 2.68 8.67 9.31
N SER A 47 3.75 8.39 10.06
CA SER A 47 4.89 9.29 10.25
C SER A 47 5.89 9.32 9.08
N GLY A 48 5.67 8.50 8.04
CA GLY A 48 6.48 8.48 6.82
C GLY A 48 7.78 7.68 6.91
N GLN A 49 7.98 6.94 8.00
CA GLN A 49 9.12 6.03 8.20
C GLN A 49 9.02 4.83 7.26
#